data_AF-A0A918LM22-F1
#
_entry.id   AF-A0A918LM22-F1
#
_cell.length_a   1.000
_cell.length_b   1.000
_cell.length_c   1.000
_cell.angle_alpha   90.00
_cell.angle_beta   90.00
_cell.angle_gamma   90.00
#
_symmetry.space_group_name_H-M   'P 1'
#
loop_
_entity.id
_entity.type
_entity.pdbx_description
1 polymer ?
#
loop_
_entity_poly.entity_id
_entity_poly.type
_entity_poly.pdbx_seq_one_letter_code
_entity_poly.pdbx_strand_id
1 'polypeptide(L)'
;MTVRCEACGRLDQWPQPELGCACGAVLRIPVRPVSATAPPAGHSPDVHPGSPRATTSLRAPAHIPLPPTAAPARPSFHPVTIRTARDAVTAAALYLRWLGYRDIVQPEDRSTSGIDLRAPGLVAQVDPTTRHTSLRAVECLWLNGLSASSASVFFSLAGYTPDARCRADDLGIPLFVMDLTGTPQPVNGPADELVVRGA
;
A
#
# COMPACT_ATOMS: atom_id res chain seq x y z
N MET A 1 -11.26 -21.42 -18.67
CA MET A 1 -12.13 -20.34 -19.16
C MET A 1 -11.54 -19.86 -20.47
N THR A 2 -12.33 -19.68 -21.52
CA THR A 2 -11.84 -19.16 -22.79
C THR A 2 -12.04 -17.65 -22.84
N VAL A 3 -11.03 -16.91 -23.27
CA VAL A 3 -11.09 -15.47 -23.46
C VAL A 3 -10.94 -15.17 -24.96
N ARG A 4 -11.64 -14.14 -25.42
CA ARG A 4 -11.52 -13.64 -26.78
C ARG A 4 -10.48 -12.53 -26.82
N CYS A 5 -9.51 -12.60 -27.72
CA CYS A 5 -8.60 -11.50 -27.98
C CYS A 5 -9.37 -10.36 -28.68
N GLU A 6 -9.40 -9.17 -28.09
CA GLU A 6 -10.05 -7.99 -28.68
C GLU A 6 -9.36 -7.50 -29.96
N ALA A 7 -8.07 -7.83 -30.17
CA ALA A 7 -7.31 -7.39 -31.34
C ALA A 7 -7.46 -8.32 -32.57
N CYS A 8 -7.63 -9.63 -32.36
CA CYS A 8 -7.68 -10.61 -33.46
C CYS A 8 -8.86 -11.58 -33.40
N GLY A 9 -9.73 -11.47 -32.39
CA GLY A 9 -10.94 -12.30 -32.25
C GLY A 9 -10.71 -13.75 -31.85
N ARG A 10 -9.45 -14.21 -31.76
CA ARG A 10 -9.13 -15.60 -31.40
C ARG A 10 -9.59 -15.93 -29.99
N LEU A 11 -10.17 -17.11 -29.82
CA LEU A 11 -10.52 -17.69 -28.53
C LEU A 11 -9.34 -18.53 -28.04
N ASP A 12 -8.76 -18.16 -26.90
CA ASP A 12 -7.70 -18.92 -26.25
C ASP A 12 -8.07 -19.24 -24.80
N GLN A 13 -7.49 -20.28 -24.25
CA GLN A 13 -7.70 -20.64 -22.85
C GLN A 13 -6.94 -19.67 -21.95
N TRP A 14 -7.66 -18.99 -21.05
CA TRP A 14 -7.03 -18.24 -19.97
C TRP A 14 -6.48 -19.21 -18.91
N PRO A 15 -5.18 -19.14 -18.58
CA PRO A 15 -4.61 -19.97 -17.53
C PRO A 15 -5.25 -19.64 -16.18
N GLN A 16 -5.57 -20.67 -15.39
CA GLN A 16 -6.10 -20.45 -14.05
C GLN A 16 -5.00 -19.93 -13.12
N PRO A 17 -5.29 -18.97 -12.22
CA PRO A 17 -4.33 -18.56 -11.21
C PRO A 17 -4.10 -19.70 -10.20
N GLU A 18 -2.82 -20.01 -9.99
CA GLU A 18 -2.34 -20.99 -9.02
C GLU A 18 -1.64 -20.26 -7.86
N LEU A 19 -1.95 -20.64 -6.62
CA LEU A 19 -1.36 -20.08 -5.41
C LEU A 19 -0.68 -21.18 -4.61
N GLY A 20 0.55 -20.94 -4.15
CA GLY A 20 1.22 -21.83 -3.21
C GLY A 20 0.70 -21.64 -1.79
N CYS A 21 0.30 -22.72 -1.13
CA CYS A 21 0.06 -22.74 0.31
C CYS A 21 1.39 -22.97 1.06
N ALA A 22 1.52 -22.45 2.27
CA ALA A 22 2.69 -22.67 3.12
C ALA A 22 2.96 -24.17 3.44
N CYS A 23 1.96 -25.05 3.27
CA CYS A 23 2.13 -26.51 3.40
C CYS A 23 2.61 -27.21 2.12
N GLY A 24 2.86 -26.48 1.02
CA GLY A 24 3.30 -27.04 -0.27
C GLY A 24 2.16 -27.44 -1.22
N ALA A 25 0.89 -27.33 -0.80
CA ALA A 25 -0.24 -27.56 -1.68
C ALA A 25 -0.43 -26.42 -2.69
N VAL A 26 -0.79 -26.75 -3.93
CA VAL A 26 -1.20 -25.78 -4.95
C VAL A 26 -2.71 -25.59 -4.89
N LEU A 27 -3.14 -24.35 -4.65
CA LEU A 27 -4.55 -23.95 -4.64
C LEU A 27 -4.91 -23.33 -5.99
N ARG A 28 -6.04 -23.76 -6.56
CA ARG A 28 -6.60 -23.19 -7.80
C ARG A 28 -7.85 -22.40 -7.48
N ILE A 29 -7.86 -21.12 -7.87
CA ILE A 29 -9.04 -20.27 -7.64
C ILE A 29 -10.10 -20.61 -8.69
N PRO A 30 -11.33 -21.00 -8.30
CA PRO A 30 -12.41 -21.23 -9.24
C PRO A 30 -12.86 -19.91 -9.86
N VAL A 31 -12.60 -19.72 -11.15
CA VAL A 31 -13.06 -18.54 -11.89
C VAL A 31 -14.46 -18.82 -12.45
N ARG A 32 -15.48 -18.12 -11.92
CA ARG A 32 -16.85 -18.21 -12.44
C ARG A 32 -17.00 -17.30 -13.67
N PRO A 33 -17.61 -17.77 -14.77
CA PRO A 33 -17.89 -16.91 -15.91
C PRO A 33 -18.89 -15.83 -15.50
N VAL A 34 -18.60 -14.58 -15.86
CA VAL A 34 -19.60 -13.50 -15.80
C VAL A 34 -20.62 -13.78 -16.90
N SER A 35 -21.81 -14.22 -16.54
CA SER A 35 -22.94 -14.29 -17.46
C SER A 35 -23.35 -12.87 -17.83
N ALA A 36 -23.26 -12.52 -19.11
CA ALA A 36 -23.76 -11.26 -19.62
C ALA A 36 -25.30 -11.21 -19.54
N THR A 37 -25.78 -10.16 -18.86
CA THR A 37 -27.11 -9.52 -18.95
C THR A 37 -28.34 -10.36 -18.57
N ALA A 38 -28.90 -10.04 -17.40
CA ALA A 38 -30.34 -10.19 -17.16
C ALA A 38 -31.06 -8.89 -17.61
N PRO A 39 -32.20 -8.98 -18.33
CA PRO A 39 -32.96 -7.82 -18.78
C PRO A 39 -33.69 -7.10 -17.62
N PRO A 40 -34.04 -5.81 -17.77
CA PRO A 40 -34.78 -5.06 -16.76
C PRO A 40 -36.25 -5.52 -16.74
N ALA A 41 -36.73 -6.00 -15.60
CA ALA A 41 -38.16 -6.21 -15.38
C ALA A 41 -38.84 -4.87 -15.03
N GLY A 42 -39.86 -4.51 -15.82
CA GLY A 42 -40.56 -3.24 -15.76
C GLY A 42 -41.66 -3.12 -14.69
N HIS A 43 -41.94 -1.85 -14.36
CA HIS A 43 -43.18 -1.16 -13.94
C HIS A 43 -44.50 -1.98 -14.03
N SER A 44 -45.33 -2.16 -12.98
CA SER A 44 -46.28 -1.25 -12.25
C SER A 44 -47.69 -1.90 -12.30
N PRO A 45 -48.79 -1.34 -11.73
CA PRO A 45 -49.14 -0.87 -10.38
C PRO A 45 -50.43 -1.55 -9.80
N ASP A 46 -50.84 -1.24 -8.57
CA ASP A 46 -52.25 -0.98 -8.12
C ASP A 46 -52.37 -1.01 -6.58
N VAL A 47 -52.57 0.14 -5.91
CA VAL A 47 -53.85 0.77 -5.48
C VAL A 47 -54.61 -0.02 -4.40
N HIS A 48 -54.62 0.50 -3.17
CA HIS A 48 -55.80 0.47 -2.29
C HIS A 48 -55.88 1.72 -1.39
N PRO A 49 -57.09 2.27 -1.15
CA PRO A 49 -57.30 3.57 -0.52
C PRO A 49 -57.53 3.46 1.00
N GLY A 50 -57.23 4.53 1.74
CA GLY A 50 -57.69 4.67 3.12
C GLY A 50 -56.83 5.60 3.97
N SER A 51 -57.10 6.91 3.88
CA SER A 51 -56.63 7.90 4.85
C SER A 51 -57.46 7.80 6.14
N PRO A 52 -56.90 8.18 7.32
CA PRO A 52 -57.21 9.53 7.75
C PRO A 52 -56.01 10.31 8.29
N ARG A 53 -55.92 11.54 7.79
CA ARG A 53 -55.39 12.78 8.38
C ARG A 53 -54.92 12.69 9.84
N ALA A 54 -53.61 12.64 10.04
CA ALA A 54 -52.94 13.02 11.28
C ALA A 54 -51.99 14.19 11.01
N THR A 55 -52.11 15.19 11.87
CA THR A 55 -51.45 16.49 11.89
C THR A 55 -49.93 16.44 11.71
N THR A 56 -49.44 17.33 10.86
CA THR A 56 -48.03 17.62 10.59
C THR A 56 -47.30 18.05 11.86
N SER A 57 -46.52 17.15 12.44
CA SER A 57 -45.40 17.52 13.32
C SER A 57 -44.12 17.18 12.58
N LEU A 58 -43.51 18.18 11.93
CA LEU A 58 -42.16 18.09 11.40
C LEU A 58 -41.20 17.96 12.58
N ARG A 59 -41.04 16.72 13.07
CA ARG A 59 -39.97 16.37 13.99
C ARG A 59 -38.70 16.43 13.17
N ALA A 60 -37.84 17.41 13.45
CA ALA A 60 -36.51 17.49 12.86
C ALA A 60 -35.83 16.12 12.98
N PRO A 61 -35.16 15.62 11.93
CA PRO A 61 -34.46 14.35 12.01
C PRO A 61 -33.48 14.41 13.17
N ALA A 62 -33.57 13.44 14.08
CA ALA A 62 -32.59 13.26 15.13
C ALA A 62 -31.24 13.09 14.41
N HIS A 63 -30.36 14.08 14.60
CA HIS A 63 -28.99 14.05 14.12
C HIS A 63 -28.36 12.77 14.67
N ILE A 64 -28.10 11.81 13.81
CA ILE A 64 -27.19 10.71 14.15
C ILE A 64 -25.84 11.40 14.33
N PRO A 65 -25.20 11.35 15.51
CA PRO A 65 -23.86 11.89 15.66
C PRO A 65 -22.99 11.12 14.69
N LEU A 66 -22.53 11.78 13.62
CA LEU A 66 -21.54 11.18 12.74
C LEU A 66 -20.33 10.86 13.62
N PRO A 67 -19.79 9.62 13.58
CA PRO A 67 -18.53 9.36 14.25
C PRO A 67 -17.50 10.38 13.76
N PRO A 68 -16.64 10.91 14.63
CA PRO A 68 -15.65 11.90 14.24
C PRO A 68 -14.88 11.37 13.02
N THR A 69 -15.08 12.01 11.87
CA THR A 69 -14.49 11.61 10.59
C THR A 69 -13.00 11.98 10.52
N ALA A 70 -12.50 12.70 11.52
CA ALA A 70 -11.09 13.00 11.66
C ALA A 70 -10.36 11.82 12.29
N ALA A 71 -9.48 11.18 11.51
CA ALA A 71 -8.48 10.27 12.06
C ALA A 71 -7.71 10.97 13.19
N PRO A 72 -7.37 10.26 14.28
CA PRO A 72 -6.59 10.85 15.37
C PRO A 72 -5.30 11.47 14.83
N ALA A 73 -5.01 12.70 15.26
CA ALA A 73 -3.79 13.40 14.85
C ALA A 73 -2.56 12.58 15.24
N ARG A 74 -1.67 12.35 14.27
CA ARG A 74 -0.44 11.60 14.50
C ARG A 74 0.44 12.36 15.52
N PRO A 75 0.97 11.70 16.56
CA PRO A 75 1.85 12.36 17.53
C PRO A 75 3.12 12.89 16.85
N SER A 76 3.91 13.74 17.53
CA SER A 76 5.23 14.13 17.03
C SER A 76 6.16 12.91 16.95
N PHE A 77 6.98 12.84 15.91
CA PHE A 77 8.02 11.81 15.81
C PHE A 77 9.13 12.07 16.83
N HIS A 78 9.60 11.01 17.50
CA HIS A 78 10.71 11.07 18.44
C HIS A 78 11.93 10.35 17.84
N PRO A 79 12.92 11.11 17.32
CA PRO A 79 14.06 10.53 16.61
C PRO A 79 15.06 9.85 17.55
N VAL A 80 15.85 8.93 16.98
CA VAL A 80 16.96 8.26 17.66
C VAL A 80 18.25 8.57 16.91
N THR A 81 19.28 9.05 17.62
CA THR A 81 20.57 9.37 17.02
C THR A 81 21.20 8.16 16.33
N ILE A 82 21.66 8.35 15.10
CA ILE A 82 22.27 7.28 14.29
C ILE A 82 23.79 7.31 14.47
N ARG A 83 24.36 6.25 15.06
CA ARG A 83 25.81 6.08 15.20
C ARG A 83 26.33 4.88 14.41
N THR A 84 25.46 3.93 14.12
CA THR A 84 25.76 2.68 13.42
C THR A 84 24.73 2.38 12.34
N ALA A 85 25.06 1.46 11.43
CA ALA A 85 24.12 0.93 10.46
C ALA A 85 22.87 0.30 11.12
N ARG A 86 23.02 -0.30 12.30
CA ARG A 86 21.90 -0.87 13.06
C ARG A 86 20.97 0.22 13.59
N ASP A 87 21.53 1.36 14.01
CA ASP A 87 20.74 2.50 14.45
C ASP A 87 19.94 3.10 13.30
N ALA A 88 20.51 3.14 12.08
CA ALA A 88 19.80 3.60 10.89
C ALA A 88 18.58 2.72 10.58
N VAL A 89 18.72 1.40 10.68
CA VAL A 89 17.57 0.48 10.51
C VAL A 89 16.55 0.66 11.63
N THR A 90 17.01 0.88 12.87
CA THR A 90 16.13 1.13 14.01
C THR A 90 15.34 2.44 13.83
N ALA A 91 15.99 3.51 13.36
CA ALA A 91 15.36 4.79 13.07
C ALA A 91 14.29 4.64 11.97
N ALA A 92 14.61 3.94 10.88
CA ALA A 92 13.65 3.62 9.81
C ALA A 92 12.45 2.82 10.33
N ALA A 93 12.68 1.80 11.18
CA ALA A 93 11.60 1.00 11.76
C ALA A 93 10.69 1.83 12.68
N LEU A 94 11.26 2.71 13.51
CA LEU A 94 10.48 3.62 14.36
C LEU A 94 9.67 4.60 13.53
N TYR A 95 10.25 5.12 12.44
CA TYR A 95 9.57 6.04 11.55
C TYR A 95 8.39 5.37 10.81
N LEU A 96 8.58 4.15 10.31
CA LEU A 96 7.51 3.38 9.69
C LEU A 96 6.38 3.05 10.68
N ARG A 97 6.71 2.73 11.95
CA ARG A 97 5.71 2.55 13.01
C ARG A 97 4.94 3.84 13.27
N TRP A 98 5.63 4.97 13.30
CA TRP A 98 5.03 6.28 13.44
C TRP A 98 4.09 6.62 12.25
N LEU A 99 4.46 6.24 11.03
CA LEU A 99 3.60 6.35 9.84
C LEU A 99 2.34 5.46 9.90
N GLY A 100 2.32 4.45 10.78
CA GLY A 100 1.17 3.59 11.03
C GLY A 100 1.37 2.11 10.64
N TYR A 101 2.54 1.74 10.12
CA TYR A 101 2.85 0.34 9.84
C TYR A 101 3.03 -0.46 11.13
N ARG A 102 2.47 -1.66 11.17
CA ARG A 102 2.51 -2.54 12.35
C ARG A 102 3.35 -3.78 12.05
N ASP A 103 3.71 -4.50 13.10
CA ASP A 103 4.39 -5.80 13.00
C ASP A 103 5.68 -5.75 12.16
N ILE A 104 6.42 -4.65 12.28
CA ILE A 104 7.69 -4.46 11.58
C ILE A 104 8.75 -5.40 12.18
N VAL A 105 9.24 -6.30 11.34
CA VAL A 105 10.29 -7.27 11.64
C VAL A 105 11.54 -6.99 10.81
N GLN A 106 12.71 -7.22 11.41
CA GLN A 106 13.98 -7.24 10.71
C GLN A 106 14.31 -8.70 10.34
N PRO A 107 14.42 -9.07 9.04
CA PRO A 107 14.80 -10.42 8.65
C PRO A 107 16.23 -10.76 9.11
N GLU A 108 16.45 -12.00 9.55
CA GLU A 108 17.77 -12.46 9.97
C GLU A 108 18.76 -12.51 8.77
N ASP A 109 18.28 -12.90 7.57
CA ASP A 109 19.08 -13.01 6.35
C ASP A 109 18.95 -11.77 5.44
N ARG A 110 19.52 -10.64 5.88
CA ARG A 110 19.57 -9.39 5.07
C ARG A 110 20.41 -9.53 3.80
N SER A 111 21.42 -10.39 3.83
CA SER A 111 22.53 -10.45 2.85
C SER A 111 22.10 -10.82 1.44
N THR A 112 21.04 -11.62 1.27
CA THR A 112 20.59 -12.13 -0.04
C THR A 112 19.55 -11.24 -0.70
N SER A 113 18.70 -10.57 0.06
CA SER A 113 17.58 -9.78 -0.49
C SER A 113 17.82 -8.28 -0.49
N GLY A 114 18.73 -7.77 0.35
CA GLY A 114 18.91 -6.34 0.57
C GLY A 114 17.72 -5.68 1.28
N ILE A 115 16.74 -6.46 1.77
CA ILE A 115 15.58 -5.98 2.52
C ILE A 115 15.91 -6.01 4.01
N ASP A 116 15.82 -4.85 4.65
CA ASP A 116 16.15 -4.71 6.08
C ASP A 116 14.92 -4.80 6.97
N LEU A 117 13.73 -4.45 6.45
CA LEU A 117 12.49 -4.39 7.22
C LEU A 117 11.33 -4.96 6.41
N ARG A 118 10.44 -5.70 7.09
CA ARG A 118 9.18 -6.20 6.53
C ARG A 118 8.03 -5.97 7.50
N ALA A 119 6.85 -5.72 6.93
CA ALA A 119 5.57 -5.68 7.65
C ALA A 119 4.46 -6.14 6.69
N PRO A 120 3.24 -6.43 7.18
CA PRO A 120 2.12 -6.73 6.30
C PRO A 120 1.93 -5.62 5.25
N GLY A 121 2.12 -5.97 3.97
CA GLY A 121 2.00 -5.04 2.84
C GLY A 121 3.17 -4.06 2.65
N LEU A 122 4.30 -4.23 3.34
CA LEU A 122 5.46 -3.36 3.27
C LEU A 122 6.78 -4.15 3.24
N VAL A 123 7.67 -3.75 2.33
CA VAL A 123 9.10 -4.03 2.41
C VAL A 123 9.87 -2.72 2.43
N ALA A 124 10.90 -2.63 3.25
CA ALA A 124 11.77 -1.47 3.27
C ALA A 124 13.25 -1.85 3.31
N GLN A 125 14.04 -1.01 2.64
CA GLN A 125 15.49 -1.12 2.56
C GLN A 125 16.13 0.14 3.14
N VAL A 126 17.27 -0.04 3.80
CA VAL A 126 18.06 1.02 4.41
C VAL A 126 19.48 0.92 3.87
N ASP A 127 19.95 1.99 3.23
CA ASP A 127 21.34 2.15 2.80
C ASP A 127 22.10 3.01 3.83
N PRO A 128 22.88 2.40 4.73
CA PRO A 128 23.64 3.12 5.75
C PRO A 128 25.00 3.60 5.22
N THR A 129 25.26 3.51 3.92
CA THR A 129 26.56 3.89 3.37
C THR A 129 26.67 5.40 3.17
N THR A 130 27.90 5.89 3.01
CA THR A 130 28.19 7.28 2.65
C THR A 130 28.16 7.53 1.14
N ARG A 131 27.76 6.53 0.34
CA ARG A 131 27.66 6.64 -1.11
C ARG A 131 26.21 6.89 -1.50
N HIS A 132 25.99 7.73 -2.50
CA HIS A 132 24.65 7.95 -3.01
C HIS A 132 24.08 6.64 -3.56
N THR A 133 22.86 6.32 -3.14
CA THR A 133 22.12 5.14 -3.56
C THR A 133 21.85 5.19 -5.06
N SER A 134 22.25 4.12 -5.75
CA SER A 134 22.16 4.01 -7.21
C SER A 134 20.76 3.66 -7.73
N LEU A 135 20.52 3.93 -9.01
CA LEU A 135 19.32 3.53 -9.74
C LEU A 135 19.00 2.03 -9.57
N ARG A 136 20.02 1.18 -9.75
CA ARG A 136 19.86 -0.29 -9.62
C ARG A 136 19.33 -0.70 -8.26
N ALA A 137 19.73 -0.02 -7.18
CA ALA A 137 19.26 -0.35 -5.84
C ALA A 137 17.75 -0.09 -5.70
N VAL A 138 17.26 1.01 -6.27
CA VAL A 138 15.82 1.33 -6.32
C VAL A 138 15.05 0.28 -7.12
N GLU A 139 15.55 -0.10 -8.30
CA GLU A 139 14.90 -1.12 -9.14
C GLU A 139 14.91 -2.52 -8.49
N CYS A 140 15.98 -2.89 -7.80
CA CYS A 140 16.03 -4.14 -7.04
C CYS A 140 15.01 -4.15 -5.90
N LEU A 141 14.89 -3.06 -5.14
CA LEU A 141 13.86 -2.93 -4.09
C LEU A 141 12.45 -3.03 -4.68
N TRP A 142 12.21 -2.39 -5.82
CA TRP A 142 10.92 -2.45 -6.51
C TRP A 142 10.54 -3.88 -6.90
N LEU A 143 11.46 -4.62 -7.52
CA LEU A 143 11.23 -6.02 -7.91
C LEU A 143 10.94 -6.91 -6.70
N ASN A 144 11.62 -6.67 -5.58
CA ASN A 144 11.36 -7.39 -4.33
C ASN A 144 9.95 -7.08 -3.78
N GLY A 145 9.53 -5.81 -3.80
CA GLY A 145 8.18 -5.40 -3.38
C GLY A 145 7.10 -6.00 -4.26
N LEU A 146 7.28 -5.95 -5.58
CA LEU A 146 6.38 -6.58 -6.54
C LEU A 146 6.24 -8.08 -6.31
N SER A 147 7.37 -8.78 -6.13
CA SER A 147 7.40 -10.22 -5.86
C SER A 147 6.64 -10.57 -4.58
N ALA A 148 6.77 -9.74 -3.54
CA ALA A 148 6.07 -9.88 -2.27
C ALA A 148 4.66 -9.25 -2.24
N SER A 149 4.15 -8.72 -3.38
CA SER A 149 2.91 -7.95 -3.46
C SER A 149 2.78 -6.89 -2.35
N SER A 150 3.89 -6.19 -2.09
CA SER A 150 4.03 -5.24 -0.98
C SER A 150 4.53 -3.89 -1.48
N ALA A 151 4.15 -2.82 -0.81
CA ALA A 151 4.71 -1.50 -1.06
C ALA A 151 6.20 -1.47 -0.68
N SER A 152 7.00 -0.72 -1.44
CA SER A 152 8.43 -0.59 -1.22
C SER A 152 8.77 0.80 -0.68
N VAL A 153 9.59 0.90 0.37
CA VAL A 153 10.12 2.17 0.90
C VAL A 153 11.64 2.11 1.02
N PHE A 154 12.34 3.16 0.60
CA PHE A 154 13.81 3.23 0.67
C PHE A 154 14.24 4.34 1.62
N PHE A 155 15.16 4.04 2.54
CA PHE A 155 15.90 5.02 3.34
C PHE A 155 17.39 5.03 2.98
N SER A 156 18.01 6.21 2.88
CA SER A 156 19.45 6.34 2.61
C SER A 156 20.09 7.40 3.51
N LEU A 157 21.30 7.15 4.01
CA LEU A 157 22.07 8.16 4.75
C LEU A 157 22.70 9.20 3.82
N ALA A 158 23.25 8.77 2.68
CA ALA A 158 23.92 9.66 1.73
C ALA A 158 22.99 10.20 0.63
N GLY A 159 21.72 9.79 0.64
CA GLY A 159 20.76 10.14 -0.39
C GLY A 159 20.96 9.36 -1.68
N TYR A 160 20.46 9.92 -2.78
CA TYR A 160 20.22 9.18 -4.02
C TYR A 160 20.89 9.87 -5.20
N THR A 161 21.24 9.11 -6.24
CA THR A 161 21.60 9.70 -7.53
C THR A 161 20.37 10.36 -8.16
N PRO A 162 20.53 11.36 -9.04
CA PRO A 162 19.40 11.99 -9.74
C PRO A 162 18.52 10.98 -10.46
N ASP A 163 19.14 10.04 -11.20
CA ASP A 163 18.41 9.00 -11.93
C ASP A 163 17.62 8.07 -11.00
N ALA A 164 18.15 7.77 -9.81
CA ALA A 164 17.45 6.96 -8.82
C ALA A 164 16.19 7.68 -8.29
N ARG A 165 16.25 9.00 -8.10
CA ARG A 165 15.08 9.81 -7.69
C ARG A 165 14.01 9.83 -8.78
N CYS A 166 14.39 10.16 -10.01
CA CYS A 166 13.47 10.17 -11.15
C CYS A 166 12.80 8.80 -11.32
N ARG A 167 13.58 7.71 -11.21
CA ARG A 167 13.03 6.35 -11.33
C ARG A 167 12.09 6.00 -10.18
N ALA A 168 12.40 6.41 -8.96
CA ALA A 168 11.53 6.17 -7.82
C ALA A 168 10.18 6.88 -7.97
N ASP A 169 10.16 8.07 -8.58
CA ASP A 169 8.91 8.77 -8.90
C ASP A 169 8.07 7.99 -9.91
N ASP A 170 8.68 7.50 -11.00
CA ASP A 170 7.99 6.66 -12.00
C ASP A 170 7.40 5.38 -11.38
N LEU A 171 8.10 4.80 -10.41
CA LEU A 171 7.73 3.53 -9.77
C LEU A 171 6.84 3.73 -8.53
N GLY A 172 6.60 4.97 -8.10
CA GLY A 172 5.83 5.29 -6.90
C GLY A 172 6.50 4.81 -5.60
N ILE A 173 7.84 4.84 -5.53
CA ILE A 173 8.61 4.39 -4.36
C ILE A 173 8.94 5.60 -3.47
N PRO A 174 8.44 5.65 -2.23
CA PRO A 174 8.85 6.64 -1.24
C PRO A 174 10.35 6.54 -0.93
N LEU A 175 11.04 7.66 -1.12
CA LEU A 175 12.45 7.83 -0.78
C LEU A 175 12.61 8.77 0.42
N PHE A 176 13.43 8.35 1.38
CA PHE A 176 13.76 9.13 2.56
C PHE A 176 15.26 9.26 2.73
N VAL A 177 15.71 10.46 3.08
CA VAL A 177 17.09 10.69 3.54
C VAL A 177 17.10 10.77 5.06
N MET A 178 18.01 10.04 5.69
CA MET A 178 18.20 10.09 7.13
C MET A 178 19.51 10.81 7.45
N ASP A 179 19.47 11.74 8.39
CA ASP A 179 20.66 12.36 8.95
C ASP A 179 21.07 11.67 10.27
N LEU A 180 22.21 12.08 10.84
CA LEU A 180 22.69 11.53 12.11
C LEU A 180 21.80 11.89 13.31
N THR A 181 20.88 12.84 13.15
CA THR A 181 19.86 13.17 14.17
C THR A 181 18.75 12.12 14.21
N GLY A 182 18.56 11.39 13.11
CA GLY A 182 17.67 10.24 13.03
C GLY A 182 16.24 10.56 12.63
N THR A 183 15.98 11.74 12.04
CA THR A 183 14.67 12.08 11.47
C THR A 183 14.69 11.88 9.96
N PRO A 184 14.01 10.86 9.42
CA PRO A 184 13.91 10.69 7.97
C PRO A 184 13.16 11.86 7.33
N GLN A 185 13.73 12.41 6.25
CA GLN A 185 13.17 13.48 5.44
C GLN A 185 12.69 12.93 4.10
N PRO A 186 11.43 13.18 3.69
CA PRO A 186 10.97 12.80 2.36
C PRO A 186 11.75 13.57 1.29
N VAL A 187 12.12 12.89 0.21
CA VAL A 187 12.86 13.53 -0.90
C VAL A 187 12.18 13.39 -2.25
N ASN A 188 10.95 12.86 -2.29
CA ASN A 188 10.18 12.74 -3.52
C ASN A 188 8.67 12.71 -3.24
N GLY A 189 7.86 12.91 -4.29
CA GLY A 189 6.40 13.04 -4.17
C GLY A 189 5.74 11.85 -3.45
N PRO A 190 6.03 10.59 -3.83
CA PRO A 190 5.53 9.42 -3.11
C PRO A 190 5.85 9.41 -1.61
N ALA A 191 7.02 9.93 -1.20
CA ALA A 191 7.36 10.06 0.22
C ALA A 191 6.54 11.12 0.92
N ASP A 192 6.33 12.28 0.30
CA ASP A 192 5.47 13.34 0.84
C ASP A 192 4.03 12.82 1.03
N GLU A 193 3.50 12.12 0.03
CA GLU A 193 2.17 11.49 0.11
C GLU A 193 2.08 10.46 1.24
N LEU A 194 3.11 9.63 1.41
CA LEU A 194 3.16 8.66 2.51
C LEU A 194 3.20 9.36 3.88
N VAL A 195 3.91 10.47 4.01
CA VAL A 195 3.96 11.24 5.27
C VAL A 195 2.59 11.81 5.60
N VAL A 196 1.90 12.40 4.62
CA VAL A 196 0.57 13.01 4.82
C VAL A 196 -0.49 11.95 5.11
N ARG A 197 -0.53 10.88 4.32
CA ARG A 197 -1.58 9.84 4.41
C ARG A 197 -1.34 8.86 5.56
N GLY A 198 -0.08 8.50 5.81
CA GLY A 198 0.27 7.33 6.62
C GLY A 198 0.10 6.01 5.86
N ALA A 199 0.35 4.91 6.57
CA ALA A 199 0.20 3.55 6.06
C ALA A 199 -1.21 3.30 5.49
#